data_AF-A0A964KHK7-F1
#
_entry.id   AF-A0A964KHK7-F1
#
_cell.length_a   1.000
_cell.length_b   1.000
_cell.length_c   1.000
_cell.angle_alpha   90.00
_cell.angle_beta   90.00
_cell.angle_gamma   90.00
#
_symmetry.space_group_name_H-M   'P 1'
#
loop_
_entity.id
_entity.type
_entity.pdbx_description
1 polymer ?
#
loop_
_entity_poly.entity_id
_entity_poly.type
_entity_poly.pdbx_seq_one_letter_code
_entity_poly.pdbx_strand_id
1 'polypeptide(L)'
;MIGKFMHVLVTGANGFIGTHIVRSLLNGSMVFARVIAADRAPPIHTISDSRFDLRTGDIADADFVRSLFTDDIELVFHLAGLVSGAAEAYFDAGFATNLNGTRLVFEACRSLGTVPRI
;
A
#
# COMPACT_ATOMS: atom_id res chain seq x y z
N MET A 1 -11.71 12.80 -24.23
CA MET A 1 -11.37 11.57 -23.48
C MET A 1 -11.30 11.97 -22.02
N ILE A 2 -12.34 11.68 -21.23
CA ILE A 2 -12.37 12.04 -19.81
C ILE A 2 -11.25 11.23 -19.15
N GLY A 3 -10.25 11.92 -18.59
CA GLY A 3 -9.06 11.28 -18.01
C GLY A 3 -9.48 10.24 -16.98
N LYS A 4 -9.04 9.00 -17.17
CA LYS A 4 -9.29 7.89 -16.26
C LYS A 4 -8.76 8.28 -14.88
N PHE A 5 -9.62 8.23 -13.86
CA PHE A 5 -9.22 8.57 -12.49
C PHE A 5 -8.26 7.51 -11.96
N MET A 6 -7.13 7.92 -11.38
CA MET A 6 -6.14 6.99 -10.85
C MET A 6 -6.64 6.23 -9.63
N HIS A 7 -6.42 4.91 -9.57
CA HIS A 7 -6.60 4.12 -8.35
C HIS A 7 -5.24 3.81 -7.73
N VAL A 8 -5.09 4.18 -6.46
CA VAL A 8 -3.81 4.18 -5.75
C VAL A 8 -3.84 3.16 -4.63
N LEU A 9 -2.78 2.35 -4.53
CA LEU A 9 -2.50 1.51 -3.37
C LEU A 9 -1.35 2.10 -2.56
N VAL A 10 -1.50 2.21 -1.25
CA VAL A 10 -0.44 2.65 -0.33
C VAL A 10 -0.26 1.55 0.73
N THR A 11 0.89 0.88 0.72
CA THR A 11 1.27 -0.06 1.81
C THR A 11 2.13 0.66 2.84
N GLY A 12 2.09 0.25 4.10
CA GLY A 12 2.70 1.02 5.20
C GLY A 12 1.96 2.34 5.45
N ALA A 13 0.65 2.35 5.18
CA ALA A 13 -0.17 3.55 5.16
C ALA A 13 -0.33 4.23 6.52
N ASN A 14 -0.15 3.49 7.63
CA ASN A 14 -0.15 4.06 8.99
C ASN A 14 1.25 4.47 9.45
N GLY A 15 2.29 4.23 8.64
CA GLY A 15 3.65 4.72 8.89
C GLY A 15 3.79 6.23 8.70
N PHE A 16 4.95 6.77 9.09
CA PHE A 16 5.23 8.20 9.00
C PHE A 16 4.96 8.75 7.59
N ILE A 17 5.65 8.23 6.57
CA ILE A 17 5.49 8.71 5.18
C ILE A 17 4.10 8.35 4.63
N GLY A 18 3.60 7.14 4.91
CA GLY A 18 2.32 6.65 4.41
C GLY A 18 1.14 7.54 4.78
N THR A 19 1.07 7.97 6.05
CA THR A 19 -0.01 8.85 6.52
C THR A 19 0.00 10.22 5.82
N HIS A 20 1.20 10.76 5.54
CA HIS A 20 1.33 12.01 4.77
C HIS A 20 0.89 11.84 3.33
N ILE A 21 1.27 10.75 2.65
CA ILE A 21 0.83 10.46 1.28
C ILE A 21 -0.69 10.32 1.21
N VAL A 22 -1.28 9.50 2.09
CA VAL A 22 -2.75 9.28 2.13
C VAL A 22 -3.48 10.62 2.31
N ARG A 23 -3.04 11.47 3.25
CA ARG A 23 -3.65 12.79 3.48
C ARG A 23 -3.49 13.71 2.28
N SER A 24 -2.31 13.77 1.66
CA SER A 24 -2.07 14.61 0.47
C SER A 24 -2.90 14.17 -0.73
N LEU A 25 -3.08 12.86 -0.93
CA LEU A 25 -4.04 12.34 -1.90
C LEU A 25 -5.43 12.86 -1.54
N LEU A 26 -5.99 12.51 -0.37
CA LEU A 26 -7.36 12.89 0.00
C LEU A 26 -7.66 14.40 -0.06
N ASN A 27 -6.68 15.25 0.24
CA ASN A 27 -6.81 16.71 0.16
C ASN A 27 -6.77 17.29 -1.27
N GLY A 28 -6.65 16.45 -2.30
CA GLY A 28 -6.79 16.85 -3.70
C GLY A 28 -5.51 17.36 -4.36
N SER A 29 -4.32 17.06 -3.81
CA SER A 29 -3.05 17.37 -4.49
C SER A 29 -2.87 16.60 -5.81
N MET A 30 -3.64 15.53 -6.00
CA MET A 30 -3.69 14.73 -7.23
C MET A 30 -5.12 14.21 -7.42
N VAL A 31 -5.57 14.05 -8.66
CA VAL A 31 -6.91 13.53 -8.95
C VAL A 31 -6.85 11.99 -8.99
N PHE A 32 -7.43 11.34 -7.99
CA PHE A 32 -7.61 9.87 -7.91
C PHE A 32 -9.07 9.56 -7.57
N ALA A 33 -9.54 8.38 -7.97
CA ALA A 33 -10.88 7.90 -7.64
C ALA A 33 -10.92 7.10 -6.34
N ARG A 34 -9.85 6.35 -6.03
CA ARG A 34 -9.77 5.53 -4.81
C ARG A 34 -8.34 5.46 -4.26
N VAL A 35 -8.22 5.48 -2.93
CA VAL A 35 -7.01 5.13 -2.18
C VAL A 35 -7.29 3.87 -1.38
N ILE A 36 -6.65 2.77 -1.76
CA ILE A 36 -6.54 1.59 -0.92
C ILE A 36 -5.31 1.79 -0.04
N ALA A 37 -5.51 1.86 1.27
CA ALA A 37 -4.45 1.89 2.26
C ALA A 37 -4.30 0.50 2.87
N ALA A 38 -3.07 0.08 3.11
CA ALA A 38 -2.75 -1.19 3.73
C ALA A 38 -1.69 -1.01 4.81
N ASP A 39 -1.93 -1.58 5.98
CA ASP A 39 -0.97 -1.60 7.08
C ASP A 39 -1.22 -2.81 8.00
N ARG A 40 -0.19 -3.26 8.71
CA ARG A 40 -0.31 -4.35 9.70
C ARG A 40 -1.07 -3.89 10.95
N ALA A 41 -1.00 -2.61 11.27
CA ALA A 41 -1.68 -2.03 12.42
C ALA A 41 -3.04 -1.46 12.02
N PRO A 42 -4.05 -1.53 12.91
CA PRO A 42 -5.32 -0.85 12.69
C PRO A 42 -5.11 0.68 12.59
N PRO A 43 -6.07 1.42 12.01
CA PRO A 43 -5.98 2.87 11.90
C PRO A 43 -5.82 3.54 13.26
N ILE A 44 -4.87 4.48 13.35
CA ILE A 44 -4.72 5.34 14.53
C ILE A 44 -5.84 6.39 14.58
N HIS A 45 -6.38 6.77 13.42
CA HIS A 45 -7.46 7.75 13.28
C HIS A 45 -8.47 7.31 12.21
N THR A 46 -9.75 7.59 12.45
CA THR A 46 -10.81 7.37 11.46
C THR A 46 -10.73 8.44 10.37
N ILE A 47 -10.66 8.03 9.11
CA ILE A 47 -10.79 8.90 7.94
C ILE A 47 -12.18 8.66 7.36
N SER A 48 -12.99 9.72 7.30
CA SER A 48 -14.34 9.68 6.72
C SER A 48 -14.33 10.29 5.32
N ASP A 49 -13.81 9.55 4.34
CA ASP A 49 -13.82 9.91 2.92
C ASP A 49 -14.24 8.68 2.10
N SER A 50 -15.21 8.84 1.20
CA SER A 50 -15.75 7.72 0.41
C SER A 50 -14.73 7.12 -0.57
N ARG A 51 -13.64 7.83 -0.85
CA ARG A 51 -12.54 7.36 -1.70
C ARG A 51 -11.50 6.54 -0.93
N PHE A 52 -11.59 6.49 0.40
CA PHE A 52 -10.60 5.84 1.26
C PHE A 52 -11.06 4.46 1.73
N ASP A 53 -10.25 3.44 1.48
CA ASP A 53 -10.45 2.05 1.92
C ASP A 53 -9.19 1.57 2.64
N LEU A 54 -9.26 1.33 3.95
CA LEU A 54 -8.14 0.82 4.73
C LEU A 54 -8.29 -0.67 5.03
N ARG A 55 -7.25 -1.44 4.72
CA ARG A 55 -7.18 -2.88 4.91
C ARG A 55 -6.06 -3.21 5.88
N THR A 56 -6.39 -3.96 6.92
CA THR A 56 -5.41 -4.36 7.94
C THR A 56 -4.90 -5.77 7.67
N GLY A 57 -3.58 -5.94 7.59
CA GLY A 57 -2.94 -7.23 7.35
C GLY A 57 -1.44 -7.12 7.10
N ASP A 58 -0.77 -8.26 7.04
CA ASP A 58 0.69 -8.33 6.92
C ASP A 58 1.13 -8.44 5.46
N ILE A 59 2.10 -7.62 5.04
CA ILE A 59 2.64 -7.67 3.68
C ILE A 59 3.43 -8.96 3.40
N ALA A 60 3.84 -9.69 4.44
CA ALA A 60 4.43 -11.01 4.31
C ALA A 60 3.39 -12.12 4.03
N ASP A 61 2.09 -11.83 4.15
CA ASP A 61 1.00 -12.76 3.81
C ASP A 61 0.59 -12.59 2.33
N ALA A 62 0.79 -13.65 1.56
CA ALA A 62 0.49 -13.66 0.12
C ALA A 62 -1.00 -13.48 -0.20
N ASP A 63 -1.90 -13.97 0.65
CA ASP A 63 -3.34 -13.85 0.42
C ASP A 63 -3.81 -12.43 0.76
N PHE A 64 -3.26 -11.86 1.83
CA PHE A 64 -3.47 -10.43 2.13
C PHE A 64 -2.98 -9.56 0.98
N VAL A 65 -1.73 -9.71 0.53
CA VAL A 65 -1.18 -8.93 -0.59
C VAL A 65 -2.07 -9.09 -1.81
N ARG A 66 -2.43 -10.31 -2.21
CA ARG A 66 -3.31 -10.55 -3.36
C ARG A 66 -4.65 -9.83 -3.22
N SER A 67 -5.23 -9.83 -2.03
CA SER A 67 -6.51 -9.15 -1.78
C SER A 67 -6.43 -7.65 -2.02
N LEU A 68 -5.26 -7.01 -1.83
CA LEU A 68 -5.07 -5.57 -2.03
C LEU A 68 -5.18 -5.16 -3.50
N PHE A 69 -4.89 -6.06 -4.44
CA PHE A 69 -4.79 -5.75 -5.85
C PHE A 69 -6.12 -5.95 -6.58
N THR A 70 -6.64 -4.87 -7.16
CA THR A 70 -7.76 -4.88 -8.10
C THR A 70 -7.27 -4.56 -9.52
N ASP A 71 -8.01 -5.00 -10.54
CA ASP A 71 -7.63 -4.87 -11.97
C ASP A 71 -7.39 -3.43 -12.44
N ASP A 72 -7.86 -2.45 -11.66
CA ASP A 72 -7.82 -1.03 -11.95
C ASP A 72 -6.72 -0.26 -11.21
N ILE A 73 -5.85 -0.92 -10.44
CA ILE A 73 -4.70 -0.25 -9.79
C ILE A 73 -3.72 0.29 -10.83
N GLU A 74 -3.36 1.56 -10.69
CA GLU A 74 -2.49 2.28 -11.62
C GLU A 74 -1.21 2.83 -10.95
N LEU A 75 -1.24 3.04 -9.63
CA LEU A 75 -0.12 3.56 -8.85
C LEU A 75 -0.03 2.85 -7.50
N VAL A 76 1.16 2.41 -7.13
CA VAL A 76 1.47 1.77 -5.85
C VAL A 76 2.55 2.56 -5.14
N PHE A 77 2.29 2.99 -3.91
CA PHE A 77 3.32 3.45 -2.98
C PHE A 77 3.65 2.30 -2.03
N HIS A 78 4.77 1.63 -2.25
CA HIS A 78 5.20 0.53 -1.39
C HIS A 78 6.09 1.04 -0.24
N LEU A 79 5.49 1.30 0.93
CA LEU A 79 6.19 1.81 2.12
C LEU A 79 6.13 0.83 3.31
N ALA A 80 5.51 -0.34 3.14
CA ALA A 80 5.52 -1.38 4.17
C ALA A 80 6.94 -1.93 4.33
N GLY A 81 7.55 -1.65 5.48
CA GLY A 81 8.91 -2.07 5.79
C GLY A 81 9.19 -1.99 7.28
N LEU A 82 10.01 -2.93 7.77
CA LEU A 82 10.60 -2.88 9.09
C LEU A 82 11.93 -2.12 8.99
N VAL A 83 12.08 -1.02 9.74
CA VAL A 83 13.19 -0.08 9.55
C VAL A 83 14.39 -0.37 10.46
N SER A 84 15.59 -0.26 9.88
CA SER A 84 16.93 -0.27 10.53
C SER A 84 17.01 -1.14 11.79
N GLY A 85 17.17 -0.55 12.98
CA GLY A 85 17.44 -1.28 14.22
C GLY A 85 16.41 -2.36 14.56
N ALA A 86 15.15 -2.21 14.14
CA ALA A 86 14.15 -3.26 14.31
C ALA A 86 14.38 -4.43 13.35
N ALA A 87 14.72 -4.17 12.08
CA ALA A 87 15.06 -5.23 11.13
C ALA A 87 16.39 -5.93 11.47
N GLU A 88 17.35 -5.19 12.04
CA GLU A 88 18.61 -5.75 12.52
C GLU A 88 18.41 -6.64 13.76
N ALA A 89 17.61 -6.19 14.72
CA ALA A 89 17.31 -6.97 15.93
C ALA A 89 16.43 -8.19 15.65
N TYR A 90 15.55 -8.10 14.63
CA TYR A 90 14.61 -9.15 14.25
C TYR A 90 14.81 -9.54 12.78
N PHE A 91 15.95 -10.15 12.49
CA PHE A 91 16.39 -10.48 11.13
C PHE A 91 15.32 -11.21 10.31
N ASP A 92 14.72 -12.28 10.84
CA ASP A 92 13.72 -13.06 10.11
C ASP A 92 12.45 -12.25 9.80
N ALA A 93 12.02 -11.41 10.74
CA ALA A 93 10.89 -10.51 10.53
C ALA A 93 11.20 -9.42 9.49
N GLY A 94 12.41 -8.86 9.54
CA GLY A 94 12.92 -7.92 8.55
C GLY A 94 13.01 -8.53 7.16
N PHE A 95 13.50 -9.77 7.05
CA PHE A 95 13.57 -10.50 5.78
C PHE A 95 12.18 -10.84 5.23
N ALA A 96 11.28 -11.30 6.09
CA ALA A 96 9.89 -11.57 5.73
C ALA A 96 9.16 -10.31 5.21
N THR A 97 9.35 -9.17 5.88
CA THR A 97 8.68 -7.91 5.53
C THR A 97 9.32 -7.26 4.30
N ASN A 98 10.64 -6.98 4.37
CA ASN A 98 11.31 -6.09 3.43
C ASN A 98 11.73 -6.78 2.13
N LEU A 99 12.00 -8.09 2.17
CA LEU A 99 12.37 -8.83 0.96
C LEU A 99 11.20 -9.65 0.44
N ASN A 100 10.68 -10.56 1.26
CA ASN A 100 9.61 -11.46 0.82
C ASN A 100 8.32 -10.68 0.55
N GLY A 101 7.94 -9.75 1.44
CA GLY A 101 6.78 -8.88 1.25
C GLY A 101 6.89 -8.01 0.00
N THR A 102 8.04 -7.35 -0.22
CA THR A 102 8.32 -6.60 -1.45
C THR A 102 8.16 -7.47 -2.70
N ARG A 103 8.70 -8.70 -2.67
CA ARG A 103 8.54 -9.66 -3.77
C ARG A 103 7.07 -9.97 -4.03
N LEU A 104 6.27 -10.21 -2.98
CA LEU A 104 4.83 -10.47 -3.13
C LEU A 104 4.10 -9.30 -3.79
N VAL A 105 4.42 -8.06 -3.41
CA VAL A 105 3.87 -6.84 -4.02
C VAL A 105 4.22 -6.76 -5.51
N PHE A 106 5.48 -7.01 -5.87
CA PHE A 106 5.91 -7.00 -7.28
C PHE A 106 5.27 -8.11 -8.11
N GLU A 107 5.13 -9.31 -7.55
CA GLU A 107 4.43 -10.41 -8.21
C GLU A 107 2.94 -10.10 -8.40
N ALA A 108 2.30 -9.44 -7.42
CA ALA A 108 0.92 -8.99 -7.56
C ALA A 108 0.77 -7.92 -8.66
N CYS A 109 1.65 -6.91 -8.70
CA CYS A 109 1.72 -5.95 -9.81
C CYS A 109 1.87 -6.65 -11.17
N ARG A 110 2.78 -7.63 -11.27
CA ARG A 110 3.04 -8.39 -12.49
C ARG A 110 1.82 -9.22 -12.92
N SER A 111 1.07 -9.74 -11.96
CA SER A 111 -0.11 -10.59 -12.21
C SER A 111 -1.31 -9.84 -12.78
N LEU A 112 -1.39 -8.52 -12.61
CA LEU A 112 -2.48 -7.71 -13.16
C LEU A 112 -2.51 -7.70 -14.70
N GLY A 113 -1.39 -7.99 -15.36
CA GLY A 113 -1.27 -7.86 -16.83
C GLY A 113 -1.38 -6.42 -17.34
N THR A 114 -1.52 -5.44 -16.45
CA THR A 114 -1.42 -4.00 -16.72
C THR A 114 -0.01 -3.49 -16.37
N VAL A 115 0.21 -2.17 -16.41
CA VAL A 115 1.50 -1.53 -16.15
C VAL A 115 1.41 -0.54 -14.98
N PRO A 116 1.07 -1.00 -13.75
CA PRO A 116 1.02 -0.11 -12.59
C PRO A 116 2.41 0.49 -12.34
N ARG A 117 2.45 1.78 -12.02
CA ARG A 117 3.68 2.41 -11.53
C ARG A 117 3.86 2.05 -10.06
N ILE A 118 5.08 1.69 -9.67
CA ILE A 118 5.46 1.42 -8.28
C ILE A 118 6.76 2.16 -7.95
#